data_AF-A0A9D8L7B6-F1
#
_entry.id   AF-A0A9D8L7B6-F1
#
_cell.length_a   1.000
_cell.length_b   1.000
_cell.length_c   1.000
_cell.angle_alpha   90.00
_cell.angle_beta   90.00
_cell.angle_gamma   90.00
#
_symmetry.space_group_name_H-M   'P 1'
#
loop_
_entity.id
_entity.type
_entity.pdbx_description
1 polymer ?
#
loop_
_entity_poly.entity_id
_entity_poly.type
_entity_poly.pdbx_seq_one_letter_code
_entity_poly.pdbx_strand_id
1 'polypeptide(L)'
;ALGTTVEPQSGKPRKAFDDILVCGFENSIPEGTWLRGIEGRLRFTLDDGAPGDLVLRLDASARVTPSFRQQLTVFANGQPVGIVTFDDKDPHQVEFLIPASARAAASGRLDIALRMQRLPHVEPTGKDSRLHSLLVGSIWLGPAD
;
A
#
# COMPACT_ATOMS: atom_id res chain seq x y z
N ALA A 1 7.29 -9.54 -11.00
CA ALA A 1 6.38 -10.59 -11.55
C ALA A 1 5.11 -10.70 -10.71
N LEU A 2 3.94 -10.89 -11.34
CA LEU A 2 2.68 -11.18 -10.62
C LEU A 2 2.82 -12.44 -9.76
N GLY A 3 2.07 -12.50 -8.66
CA GLY A 3 2.14 -13.59 -7.69
C GLY A 3 3.35 -13.52 -6.75
N THR A 4 4.20 -12.50 -6.86
CA THR A 4 5.37 -12.32 -5.99
C THR A 4 5.01 -11.47 -4.78
N THR A 5 5.26 -11.99 -3.58
CA THR A 5 5.20 -11.21 -2.34
C THR A 5 6.50 -10.43 -2.18
N VAL A 6 6.38 -9.14 -1.90
CA VAL A 6 7.49 -8.23 -1.64
C VAL A 6 7.42 -7.73 -0.21
N GLU A 7 8.52 -7.85 0.51
CA GLU A 7 8.69 -7.36 1.88
C GLU A 7 9.53 -6.08 1.86
N PRO A 8 8.95 -4.91 2.21
CA PRO A 8 9.69 -3.65 2.29
C PRO A 8 10.64 -3.62 3.50
N GLN A 9 11.79 -4.30 3.43
CA GLN A 9 12.78 -4.37 4.52
C GLN A 9 14.09 -3.63 4.20
N SER A 10 14.79 -3.18 5.25
CA SER A 10 16.17 -2.69 5.16
C SER A 10 17.13 -3.85 4.85
N GLY A 11 17.87 -3.75 3.74
CA GLY A 11 19.06 -4.58 3.49
C GLY A 11 18.88 -5.88 2.68
N LYS A 12 17.69 -6.20 2.15
CA LYS A 12 17.49 -7.29 1.17
C LYS A 12 17.25 -6.73 -0.25
N PRO A 13 17.63 -7.45 -1.31
CA PRO A 13 18.08 -6.83 -2.54
C PRO A 13 16.94 -6.11 -3.30
N ARG A 14 17.27 -4.91 -3.78
CA ARG A 14 16.52 -4.08 -4.75
C ARG A 14 15.85 -4.85 -5.91
N LYS A 15 16.29 -6.06 -6.24
CA LYS A 15 15.75 -6.88 -7.35
C LYS A 15 14.25 -7.17 -7.26
N ALA A 16 13.65 -7.29 -6.07
CA ALA A 16 12.20 -7.46 -5.94
C ALA A 16 11.40 -6.17 -6.21
N PHE A 17 12.08 -5.02 -6.24
CA PHE A 17 11.54 -3.69 -6.49
C PHE A 17 11.83 -3.15 -7.88
N ASP A 18 12.61 -3.85 -8.72
CA ASP A 18 12.86 -3.40 -10.09
C ASP A 18 11.53 -3.28 -10.88
N ASP A 19 10.54 -4.10 -10.53
CA ASP A 19 9.18 -4.10 -11.09
C ASP A 19 8.18 -3.23 -10.30
N ILE A 20 8.57 -2.70 -9.12
CA ILE A 20 7.70 -1.93 -8.22
C ILE A 20 8.36 -0.61 -7.81
N LEU A 21 7.95 0.51 -8.41
CA LEU A 21 8.37 1.82 -7.92
C LEU A 21 7.50 2.22 -6.73
N VAL A 22 8.15 2.53 -5.60
CA VAL A 22 7.51 2.91 -4.36
C VAL A 22 7.83 4.37 -4.04
N CYS A 23 6.80 5.21 -3.85
CA CYS A 23 6.97 6.59 -3.36
C CYS A 23 6.01 6.92 -2.21
N GLY A 24 6.42 7.83 -1.32
CA GLY A 24 5.68 8.17 -0.10
C GLY A 24 5.94 7.21 1.09
N PHE A 25 6.80 6.22 0.89
CA PHE A 25 7.24 5.31 1.95
C PHE A 25 8.57 5.80 2.54
N GLU A 26 8.67 5.84 3.87
CA GLU A 26 9.85 6.27 4.62
C GLU A 26 10.36 5.14 5.52
N ASN A 27 11.67 5.12 5.80
CA ASN A 27 12.32 4.30 6.83
C ASN A 27 11.93 2.81 6.79
N SER A 28 12.66 2.01 6.01
CA SER A 28 12.55 0.55 6.14
C SER A 28 13.13 0.10 7.49
N ILE A 29 12.33 -0.62 8.25
CA ILE A 29 12.65 -1.25 9.54
C ILE A 29 12.59 -2.78 9.39
N PRO A 30 13.09 -3.57 10.36
CA PRO A 30 13.02 -5.02 10.28
C PRO A 30 11.60 -5.57 10.07
N GLU A 31 10.59 -4.87 10.57
CA GLU A 31 9.18 -5.27 10.51
C GLU A 31 8.43 -4.79 9.26
N GLY A 32 9.06 -4.00 8.36
CA GLY A 32 8.42 -3.46 7.16
C GLY A 32 8.84 -2.03 6.84
N THR A 33 8.05 -1.31 6.03
CA THR A 33 8.30 0.10 5.72
C THR A 33 7.10 0.96 6.10
N TRP A 34 7.37 2.18 6.57
CA TRP A 34 6.32 3.13 6.93
C TRP A 34 5.76 3.84 5.70
N LEU A 35 4.43 3.82 5.56
CA LEU A 35 3.75 4.82 4.78
C LEU A 35 3.54 6.06 5.66
N ARG A 36 4.24 7.15 5.36
CA ARG A 36 4.13 8.45 6.05
C ARG A 36 3.66 9.49 5.06
N GLY A 37 2.66 10.29 5.43
CA GLY A 37 2.01 11.17 4.48
C GLY A 37 0.50 10.97 4.46
N ILE A 38 -0.13 11.44 3.40
CA ILE A 38 -1.54 11.14 3.06
C ILE A 38 -1.65 10.15 1.91
N GLU A 39 -0.54 9.86 1.22
CA GLU A 39 -0.54 9.03 0.01
C GLU A 39 0.81 8.33 -0.16
N GLY A 40 0.75 7.03 -0.47
CA GLY A 40 1.87 6.25 -1.01
C GLY A 40 1.48 5.71 -2.37
N ARG A 41 2.44 5.53 -3.27
CA ARG A 41 2.19 4.92 -4.57
C ARG A 41 3.08 3.72 -4.80
N LEU A 42 2.49 2.70 -5.41
CA LEU A 42 3.14 1.51 -5.92
C LEU A 42 2.87 1.47 -7.43
N ARG A 43 3.89 1.31 -8.25
CA ARG A 43 3.74 1.16 -9.70
C ARG A 43 4.23 -0.20 -10.13
N PHE A 44 3.35 -0.99 -10.74
CA PHE A 44 3.67 -2.30 -11.28
C PHE A 44 3.75 -2.25 -12.80
N THR A 45 4.78 -2.89 -13.36
CA THR A 45 4.80 -3.26 -14.78
C THR A 45 4.03 -4.55 -14.95
N LEU A 46 3.12 -4.59 -15.92
CA LEU A 46 2.34 -5.78 -16.26
C LEU A 46 2.76 -6.25 -17.66
N ASP A 47 2.98 -7.55 -17.80
CA ASP A 47 3.23 -8.16 -19.12
C ASP A 47 1.95 -8.08 -19.98
N ASP A 48 2.13 -7.99 -21.30
CA ASP A 48 1.04 -8.06 -22.27
C ASP A 48 0.34 -9.42 -22.10
N GLY A 49 -0.90 -9.41 -21.59
CA GLY A 49 -1.67 -10.63 -21.27
C GLY A 49 -1.90 -10.86 -19.77
N ALA A 50 -1.62 -9.90 -18.90
CA ALA A 50 -1.97 -10.00 -17.48
C ALA A 50 -3.44 -10.44 -17.29
N PRO A 51 -3.71 -11.48 -16.47
CA PRO A 51 -5.01 -12.16 -16.37
C PRO A 51 -6.13 -11.22 -15.93
N GLY A 52 -7.39 -11.67 -16.06
CA GLY A 52 -8.65 -10.94 -15.83
C GLY A 52 -8.66 -9.96 -14.66
N ASP A 53 -9.28 -10.28 -13.55
CA ASP A 53 -9.17 -9.43 -12.36
C ASP A 53 -7.87 -9.77 -11.61
N LEU A 54 -7.33 -8.79 -10.88
CA LEU A 54 -6.17 -8.99 -10.00
C LEU A 54 -6.59 -8.80 -8.54
N VAL A 55 -5.80 -9.34 -7.61
CA VAL A 55 -5.93 -9.08 -6.19
C VAL A 55 -4.65 -8.44 -5.67
N LEU A 56 -4.78 -7.30 -5.00
CA LEU A 56 -3.74 -6.70 -4.18
C LEU A 56 -3.94 -7.18 -2.73
N ARG A 57 -2.93 -7.84 -2.17
CA ARG A 57 -2.87 -8.18 -0.75
C ARG A 57 -1.84 -7.28 -0.06
N LEU A 58 -2.22 -6.71 1.07
CA LEU A 58 -1.32 -5.96 1.94
C LEU A 58 -1.36 -6.60 3.32
N ASP A 59 -0.19 -6.87 3.90
CA ASP A 59 -0.07 -7.10 5.33
C ASP A 59 0.29 -5.77 5.98
N ALA A 60 -0.65 -5.20 6.76
CA ALA A 60 -0.51 -3.86 7.30
C ALA A 60 -1.11 -3.72 8.69
N SER A 61 -0.61 -2.75 9.44
CA SER A 61 -1.18 -2.32 10.72
C SER A 61 -1.16 -0.81 10.86
N ALA A 62 -2.13 -0.28 11.59
CA ALA A 62 -2.05 1.10 12.03
C ALA A 62 -1.07 1.20 13.20
N ARG A 63 -0.25 2.24 13.20
CA ARG A 63 0.50 2.63 14.41
C ARG A 63 -0.05 3.94 14.93
N VAL A 64 -1.35 3.84 15.21
CA VAL A 64 -2.18 4.85 15.86
C VAL A 64 -2.08 4.72 17.37
N THR A 65 -2.39 5.79 18.08
CA THR A 65 -2.78 5.69 19.49
C THR A 65 -4.12 4.94 19.55
N PRO A 66 -4.39 4.13 20.61
CA PRO A 66 -5.56 3.22 20.68
C PRO A 66 -6.94 3.87 20.48
N SER A 67 -7.03 5.19 20.48
CA SER A 67 -8.27 5.96 20.34
C SER A 67 -8.55 6.41 18.90
N PHE A 68 -7.67 6.14 17.94
CA PHE A 68 -7.82 6.59 16.56
C PHE A 68 -7.88 5.40 15.60
N ARG A 69 -8.80 5.48 14.63
CA ARG A 69 -8.88 4.53 13.52
C ARG A 69 -8.25 5.15 12.29
N GLN A 70 -7.37 4.42 11.61
CA GLN A 70 -6.77 4.86 10.36
C GLN A 70 -7.49 4.20 9.20
N GLN A 71 -8.14 5.01 8.37
CA GLN A 71 -8.74 4.53 7.14
C GLN A 71 -7.74 4.63 5.98
N LEU A 72 -7.69 3.58 5.16
CA LEU A 72 -6.90 3.49 3.94
C LEU A 72 -7.84 3.28 2.75
N THR A 73 -7.80 4.18 1.78
CA THR A 73 -8.49 4.01 0.49
C THR A 73 -7.47 3.64 -0.57
N VAL A 74 -7.74 2.57 -1.31
CA VAL A 74 -6.89 2.09 -2.39
C VAL A 74 -7.48 2.54 -3.73
N PHE A 75 -6.63 3.07 -4.60
CA PHE A 75 -6.97 3.42 -5.97
C PHE A 75 -6.09 2.66 -6.95
N ALA A 76 -6.65 2.19 -8.05
CA ALA A 76 -5.95 1.60 -9.18
C ALA A 76 -6.12 2.51 -10.41
N ASN A 77 -5.01 3.01 -10.97
CA ASN A 77 -4.99 3.98 -12.07
C ASN A 77 -5.95 5.17 -11.86
N GLY A 78 -6.08 5.62 -10.60
CA GLY A 78 -6.96 6.71 -10.19
C GLY A 78 -8.41 6.33 -9.89
N GLN A 79 -8.84 5.08 -10.15
CA GLN A 79 -10.17 4.58 -9.78
C GLN A 79 -10.16 3.99 -8.37
N PRO A 80 -11.10 4.35 -7.48
CA PRO A 80 -11.17 3.75 -6.15
C PRO A 80 -11.56 2.27 -6.26
N VAL A 81 -10.78 1.38 -5.64
CA VAL A 81 -11.03 -0.07 -5.65
C VAL A 81 -11.52 -0.60 -4.31
N GLY A 82 -11.22 0.09 -3.22
CA GLY A 82 -11.73 -0.30 -1.91
C GLY A 82 -11.22 0.57 -0.77
N ILE A 83 -11.75 0.29 0.40
CA ILE A 83 -11.45 1.01 1.63
C ILE A 83 -11.37 0.03 2.78
N VAL A 84 -10.38 0.23 3.65
CA VAL A 84 -10.21 -0.57 4.87
C VAL A 84 -9.91 0.34 6.05
N THR A 85 -10.24 -0.11 7.25
CA THR A 85 -9.98 0.62 8.49
C THR A 85 -9.11 -0.25 9.38
N PHE A 86 -8.02 0.33 9.85
CA PHE A 86 -7.11 -0.25 10.82
C PHE A 86 -7.33 0.43 12.17
N ASP A 87 -7.67 -0.33 13.21
CA ASP A 87 -7.99 0.20 14.54
C ASP A 87 -7.11 -0.36 15.67
N ASP A 88 -6.21 -1.29 15.35
CA ASP A 88 -5.23 -1.84 16.27
C ASP A 88 -3.79 -1.76 15.71
N LYS A 89 -2.86 -2.30 16.50
CA LYS A 89 -1.44 -2.41 16.16
C LYS A 89 -1.10 -3.79 15.59
N ASP A 90 -2.08 -4.68 15.43
CA ASP A 90 -1.80 -6.04 15.02
C ASP A 90 -1.82 -6.09 13.49
N PRO A 91 -0.71 -6.52 12.85
CA PRO A 91 -0.69 -6.69 11.40
C PRO A 91 -1.78 -7.66 10.97
N HIS A 92 -2.57 -7.25 9.98
CA HIS A 92 -3.54 -8.12 9.36
C HIS A 92 -3.51 -7.94 7.85
N GLN A 93 -3.80 -9.06 7.18
CA GLN A 93 -3.89 -9.10 5.75
C GLN A 93 -5.22 -8.51 5.28
N VAL A 94 -5.13 -7.59 4.31
CA VAL A 94 -6.27 -7.00 3.64
C VAL A 94 -6.14 -7.24 2.14
N GLU A 95 -7.27 -7.50 1.49
CA GLU A 95 -7.32 -7.79 0.05
C GLU A 95 -8.18 -6.77 -0.69
N PHE A 96 -7.75 -6.40 -1.88
CA PHE A 96 -8.49 -5.51 -2.77
C PHE A 96 -8.56 -6.13 -4.16
N LEU A 97 -9.77 -6.35 -4.65
CA LEU A 97 -10.01 -6.72 -6.04
C LEU A 97 -9.73 -5.51 -6.94
N ILE A 98 -8.86 -5.70 -7.92
CA ILE A 98 -8.53 -4.73 -8.95
C ILE A 98 -9.16 -5.24 -10.25
N PRO A 99 -10.31 -4.67 -10.66
CA PRO A 99 -11.01 -5.15 -11.83
C PRO A 99 -10.20 -4.87 -13.10
N ALA A 100 -10.36 -5.72 -14.11
CA ALA A 100 -9.73 -5.55 -15.42
C ALA A 100 -9.98 -4.15 -16.03
N SER A 101 -11.18 -3.60 -15.80
CA SER A 101 -11.57 -2.26 -16.25
C SER A 101 -10.72 -1.14 -15.66
N ALA A 102 -10.24 -1.27 -14.43
CA ALA A 102 -9.34 -0.28 -13.81
C ALA A 102 -7.92 -0.34 -14.41
N ARG A 103 -7.54 -1.45 -15.04
CA ARG A 103 -6.24 -1.64 -15.70
C ARG A 103 -6.25 -1.18 -17.16
N ALA A 104 -7.36 -1.38 -17.86
CA ALA A 104 -7.52 -1.08 -19.28
C ALA A 104 -7.20 0.38 -19.67
N ALA A 105 -7.28 1.32 -18.73
CA ALA A 105 -6.98 2.73 -18.94
C ALA A 105 -5.48 3.04 -19.14
N ALA A 106 -4.57 2.16 -18.75
CA ALA A 106 -3.12 2.37 -18.84
C ALA A 106 -2.44 1.13 -19.43
N SER A 107 -1.88 1.27 -20.63
CA SER A 107 -1.19 0.19 -21.35
C SER A 107 0.00 -0.36 -20.53
N GLY A 108 -0.07 -1.62 -20.08
CA GLY A 108 1.06 -2.34 -19.48
C GLY A 108 1.50 -1.84 -18.10
N ARG A 109 0.75 -0.94 -17.46
CA ARG A 109 1.11 -0.38 -16.14
C ARG A 109 -0.09 -0.31 -15.21
N LEU A 110 0.17 -0.61 -13.95
CA LEU A 110 -0.80 -0.47 -12.87
C LEU A 110 -0.23 0.42 -11.77
N ASP A 111 -0.81 1.60 -11.62
CA ASP A 111 -0.51 2.53 -10.54
C ASP A 111 -1.50 2.33 -9.40
N ILE A 112 -1.00 1.86 -8.26
CA ILE A 112 -1.76 1.75 -7.02
C ILE A 112 -1.45 2.96 -6.14
N ALA A 113 -2.46 3.72 -5.75
CA ALA A 113 -2.34 4.75 -4.72
C ALA A 113 -3.00 4.29 -3.42
N LEU A 114 -2.23 4.34 -2.34
CA LEU A 114 -2.62 4.04 -0.97
C LEU A 114 -2.85 5.38 -0.25
N ARG A 115 -4.11 5.81 -0.12
CA ARG A 115 -4.46 7.09 0.49
C ARG A 115 -4.97 6.93 1.90
N MET A 116 -4.27 7.53 2.85
CA MET A 116 -4.67 7.54 4.26
C MET A 116 -5.62 8.71 4.52
N GLN A 117 -6.69 8.46 5.29
CA GLN A 117 -7.52 9.52 5.84
C GLN A 117 -6.66 10.51 6.62
N ARG A 118 -6.81 11.80 6.33
CA ARG A 118 -6.19 12.86 7.12
C ARG A 118 -6.88 12.93 8.48
N LEU A 119 -6.14 12.68 9.55
CA LEU A 119 -6.64 12.82 10.92
C LEU A 119 -6.30 14.22 11.49
N PRO A 120 -7.15 14.77 12.36
CA PRO A 120 -6.94 16.09 12.96
C PRO A 120 -5.70 16.10 13.88
N HIS A 121 -5.10 17.28 14.02
CA HIS A 121 -3.84 17.52 14.72
C HIS A 121 -3.88 17.14 16.22
N VAL A 122 -2.80 16.55 16.74
CA VAL A 122 -2.51 16.42 18.18
C VAL A 122 -1.14 17.07 18.46
N GLU A 123 -1.13 18.17 19.23
CA GLU A 123 -0.01 19.07 19.60
C GLU A 123 0.97 18.49 20.68
N PRO A 124 2.07 19.18 21.10
CA PRO A 124 3.01 20.06 20.39
C PRO A 124 4.48 19.68 20.73
N THR A 125 5.16 18.86 19.93
CA THR A 125 6.60 18.53 20.15
C THR A 125 7.48 18.71 18.91
N GLY A 126 7.00 19.42 17.89
CA GLY A 126 7.82 19.86 16.75
C GLY A 126 8.25 18.76 15.78
N LYS A 127 7.89 17.49 16.01
CA LYS A 127 7.91 16.46 14.97
C LYS A 127 6.56 16.46 14.29
N ASP A 128 6.55 16.37 12.97
CA ASP A 128 5.34 16.35 12.17
C ASP A 128 4.49 15.10 12.50
N SER A 129 3.66 15.20 13.53
CA SER A 129 2.77 14.16 14.06
C SER A 129 1.43 14.09 13.31
N ARG A 130 1.29 14.88 12.22
CA ARG A 130 0.03 15.11 11.49
C ARG A 130 -0.59 13.85 10.88
N LEU A 131 0.16 12.75 10.80
CA LEU A 131 -0.15 11.61 9.94
C LEU A 131 0.15 10.34 10.72
N HIS A 132 -0.91 9.65 11.15
CA HIS A 132 -0.72 8.31 11.67
C HIS A 132 -0.14 7.45 10.55
N SER A 133 0.89 6.70 10.89
CA SER A 133 1.62 5.90 9.92
C SER A 133 1.02 4.51 9.83
N LEU A 134 0.91 4.01 8.61
CA LEU A 134 0.63 2.60 8.35
C LEU A 134 1.99 1.88 8.25
N LEU A 135 2.17 0.81 9.01
CA LEU A 135 3.28 -0.11 8.79
C LEU A 135 2.84 -1.12 7.74
N VAL A 136 3.58 -1.22 6.63
CA VAL A 136 3.35 -2.24 5.60
C VAL A 136 4.45 -3.28 5.69
N GLY A 137 4.08 -4.49 6.09
CA GLY A 137 4.99 -5.62 6.25
C GLY A 137 5.22 -6.37 4.93
N SER A 138 4.16 -6.55 4.14
CA SER A 138 4.26 -7.17 2.81
C SER A 138 3.23 -6.65 1.82
N ILE A 139 3.58 -6.74 0.54
CA ILE A 139 2.75 -6.37 -0.61
C ILE A 139 2.77 -7.54 -1.59
N TRP A 140 1.60 -7.97 -2.05
CA TRP A 140 1.48 -8.98 -3.09
C TRP A 140 0.43 -8.54 -4.12
N LEU A 141 0.73 -8.76 -5.39
CA LEU A 141 -0.22 -8.53 -6.48
C LEU A 141 -0.22 -9.78 -7.36
N GLY A 142 -1.39 -10.38 -7.57
CA GLY A 142 -1.52 -11.56 -8.42
C GLY A 142 -2.91 -11.68 -9.04
N PRO A 143 -3.17 -12.76 -9.78
CA PRO A 143 -4.49 -13.04 -10.35
C PRO A 143 -5.54 -13.14 -9.24
N ALA A 144 -6.75 -12.67 -9.53
CA ALA A 144 -7.93 -13.13 -8.81
C ALA A 144 -8.22 -14.55 -9.30
N ASP A 145 -8.20 -15.53 -8.40
CA ASP A 145 -8.58 -16.92 -8.72
C ASP A 145 -10.05 -17.02 -9.19
#